data_AF-A0AA51L489-F1
#
_entry.id   AF-A0AA51L489-F1
#
_cell.length_a   1.000
_cell.length_b   1.000
_cell.length_c   1.000
_cell.angle_alpha   90.00
_cell.angle_beta   90.00
_cell.angle_gamma   90.00
#
_symmetry.space_group_name_H-M   'P 1'
#
loop_
_entity.id
_entity.type
_entity.pdbx_description
1 polymer ?
#
loop_
_entity_poly.entity_id
_entity_poly.type
_entity_poly.pdbx_seq_one_letter_code
_entity_poly.pdbx_strand_id
1 'polypeptide(L)'
;MAVSTLELKSFLLNHAGDMTNQWLSLRKKEEEKSVYSNQMPNRYVKEIKSRNLKLIKSIAENIGNGKDIDLESWGETVGKTRAKYESPIYRSMEQFKLFREIFWEYFSKFIEYWRFNRRYNGCTGII
;
A
#
# COMPACT_ATOMS: atom_id res chain seq x y z
N MET A 1 5.03 21.38 14.58
CA MET A 1 6.25 20.61 14.21
C MET A 1 5.89 19.66 13.09
N ALA A 2 6.60 19.69 11.96
CA ALA A 2 6.22 18.94 10.76
C ALA A 2 7.21 17.81 10.45
N VAL A 3 6.67 16.61 10.23
CA VAL A 3 7.37 15.47 9.61
C VAL A 3 7.76 15.86 8.18
N SER A 4 8.95 15.47 7.71
CA SER A 4 9.34 15.74 6.33
C SER A 4 8.52 14.88 5.37
N THR A 5 7.71 15.52 4.53
CA THR A 5 6.91 14.86 3.49
C THR A 5 7.80 14.13 2.47
N LEU A 6 8.99 14.66 2.19
CA LEU A 6 9.95 14.03 1.28
C LEU A 6 10.54 12.74 1.86
N GLU A 7 10.89 12.74 3.15
CA GLU A 7 11.42 11.53 3.82
C GLU A 7 10.35 10.44 3.88
N LEU A 8 9.10 10.81 4.21
CA LEU A 8 7.97 9.88 4.23
C LEU A 8 7.69 9.29 2.84
N LYS A 9 7.66 10.15 1.81
CA LYS A 9 7.48 9.72 0.41
C LYS A 9 8.55 8.70 0.01
N SER A 10 9.82 9.02 0.22
CA SER A 10 10.93 8.12 -0.10
C SER A 10 10.84 6.80 0.68
N PHE A 11 10.50 6.86 1.97
CA PHE A 11 10.31 5.69 2.80
C PHE A 11 9.22 4.76 2.25
N LEU A 12 8.04 5.30 1.91
CA LEU A 12 6.93 4.51 1.38
C LEU A 12 7.24 3.92 -0.01
N LEU A 13 7.92 4.67 -0.88
CA LEU A 13 8.32 4.17 -2.20
C LEU A 13 9.35 3.05 -2.11
N ASN A 14 10.35 3.18 -1.23
CA ASN A 14 11.38 2.15 -1.03
C ASN A 14 10.80 0.84 -0.49
N HIS A 15 9.73 0.91 0.30
CA HIS A 15 9.06 -0.26 0.87
C HIS A 15 7.81 -0.71 0.10
N ALA A 16 7.52 -0.14 -1.07
CA ALA A 16 6.33 -0.49 -1.87
C ALA A 16 6.30 -1.96 -2.28
N GLY A 17 7.47 -2.52 -2.60
CA GLY A 17 7.64 -3.94 -2.88
C GLY A 17 7.27 -4.81 -1.69
N ASP A 18 7.77 -4.47 -0.51
CA ASP A 18 7.57 -5.23 0.72
C ASP A 18 6.12 -5.18 1.18
N MET A 19 5.51 -3.99 1.19
CA MET A 19 4.08 -3.82 1.48
C MET A 19 3.21 -4.69 0.57
N THR A 20 3.54 -4.73 -0.72
CA THR A 20 2.79 -5.54 -1.69
C THR A 20 3.00 -7.03 -1.48
N ASN A 21 4.24 -7.46 -1.19
CA ASN A 21 4.52 -8.87 -0.92
C ASN A 21 3.86 -9.35 0.37
N GLN A 22 3.90 -8.54 1.44
CA GLN A 22 3.19 -8.80 2.70
C GLN A 22 1.68 -8.90 2.46
N TRP A 23 1.10 -8.00 1.67
CA TRP A 23 -0.33 -8.07 1.35
C TRP A 23 -0.67 -9.35 0.56
N LEU A 24 0.13 -9.70 -0.45
CA LEU A 24 -0.10 -10.89 -1.26
C LEU A 24 0.04 -12.20 -0.47
N SER A 25 0.81 -12.23 0.62
CA SER A 25 0.99 -13.41 1.47
C SER A 25 -0.19 -13.64 2.42
N LEU A 26 -1.03 -12.63 2.67
CA LEU A 26 -2.25 -12.75 3.49
C LEU A 26 -3.44 -13.34 2.72
N ARG A 27 -3.31 -13.53 1.40
CA ARG A 27 -4.36 -14.08 0.55
C ARG A 27 -4.66 -15.51 0.95
N LYS A 28 -5.95 -15.82 1.12
CA LYS A 28 -6.37 -17.13 1.62
C LYS A 28 -6.91 -18.02 0.51
N LYS A 29 -7.00 -19.32 0.81
CA LYS A 29 -7.54 -20.31 -0.12
C LYS A 29 -9.05 -20.16 -0.27
N GLU A 30 -9.77 -19.82 0.80
CA GLU A 30 -11.24 -19.73 0.84
C GLU A 30 -11.80 -18.62 -0.07
N GLU A 31 -10.93 -17.87 -0.74
CA GLU A 31 -11.22 -16.88 -1.76
C GLU A 31 -11.33 -17.49 -3.16
N GLU A 32 -11.47 -18.81 -3.36
CA GLU A 32 -11.43 -19.51 -4.68
C GLU A 32 -12.30 -18.87 -5.79
N LYS A 33 -13.43 -18.24 -5.43
CA LYS A 33 -14.30 -17.48 -6.36
C LYS A 33 -13.90 -16.00 -6.53
N SER A 34 -12.67 -15.65 -6.18
CA SER A 34 -12.17 -14.28 -6.17
C SER A 34 -10.86 -14.16 -6.94
N VAL A 35 -10.71 -13.02 -7.62
CA VAL A 35 -9.44 -12.58 -8.21
C VAL A 35 -8.30 -12.50 -7.17
N TYR A 36 -8.63 -12.45 -5.87
CA TYR A 36 -7.65 -12.38 -4.79
C TYR A 36 -7.27 -13.73 -4.18
N SER A 37 -7.83 -14.86 -4.65
CA SER A 37 -7.41 -16.19 -4.18
C SER A 37 -5.91 -16.42 -4.31
N ASN A 38 -5.34 -17.15 -3.34
CA ASN A 38 -3.96 -17.62 -3.43
C ASN A 38 -3.77 -18.73 -4.50
N GLN A 39 -4.85 -19.32 -5.01
CA GLN A 39 -4.83 -20.29 -6.11
C GLN A 39 -4.86 -19.65 -7.50
N MET A 40 -4.97 -18.33 -7.59
CA MET A 40 -5.03 -17.62 -8.86
C MET A 40 -3.79 -17.86 -9.74
N PRO A 41 -3.96 -18.08 -11.06
CA PRO A 41 -2.83 -18.21 -11.98
C PRO A 41 -1.83 -17.05 -11.88
N ASN A 42 -0.53 -17.37 -11.94
CA ASN A 42 0.57 -16.41 -11.77
C ASN A 42 0.47 -15.13 -12.62
N ARG A 43 -0.11 -15.22 -13.83
CA ARG A 43 -0.33 -14.05 -14.70
C ARG A 43 -1.17 -12.96 -14.02
N TYR A 44 -2.16 -13.37 -13.23
CA TYR A 44 -3.04 -12.45 -12.52
C TYR A 44 -2.42 -11.96 -11.21
N VAL A 45 -1.62 -12.80 -10.54
CA VAL A 45 -0.83 -12.35 -9.38
C VAL A 45 0.10 -11.20 -9.78
N LYS A 46 0.72 -11.26 -10.97
CA LYS A 46 1.54 -10.17 -11.51
C LYS A 46 0.73 -8.89 -11.73
N GLU A 47 -0.48 -9.01 -12.28
CA GLU A 47 -1.37 -7.88 -12.53
C GLU A 47 -1.82 -7.22 -11.22
N ILE A 48 -2.24 -8.01 -10.24
CA ILE A 48 -2.63 -7.54 -8.90
C ILE A 48 -1.44 -6.84 -8.21
N LYS A 49 -0.25 -7.45 -8.27
CA LYS A 49 0.99 -6.86 -7.75
C LYS A 49 1.27 -5.50 -8.39
N SER A 50 1.22 -5.42 -9.73
CA SER A 50 1.45 -4.16 -10.45
C SER A 50 0.49 -3.06 -10.05
N ARG A 51 -0.80 -3.39 -9.90
CA ARG A 51 -1.82 -2.42 -9.49
C ARG A 51 -1.65 -1.92 -8.06
N ASN A 52 -1.25 -2.80 -7.14
CA ASN A 52 -0.99 -2.40 -5.77
C ASN A 52 0.23 -1.49 -5.66
N LEU A 53 1.30 -1.80 -6.40
CA LEU A 53 2.48 -0.93 -6.50
C LEU A 53 2.13 0.45 -7.06
N LYS A 54 1.29 0.51 -8.10
CA LYS A 54 0.79 1.78 -8.65
C LYS A 54 -0.02 2.57 -7.61
N LEU A 55 -0.90 1.90 -6.86
CA LEU A 55 -1.66 2.55 -5.78
C LEU A 55 -0.74 3.16 -4.72
N ILE A 56 0.24 2.40 -4.21
CA ILE A 56 1.23 2.89 -3.23
C ILE A 56 1.95 4.12 -3.78
N LYS A 57 2.42 4.05 -5.04
CA LYS A 57 3.12 5.15 -5.70
C LYS A 57 2.23 6.39 -5.82
N SER A 58 0.99 6.25 -6.30
CA SER A 58 0.03 7.34 -6.42
C SER A 58 -0.25 8.00 -5.06
N ILE A 59 -0.38 7.21 -3.99
CA ILE A 59 -0.55 7.74 -2.63
C ILE A 59 0.71 8.50 -2.21
N ALA A 60 1.88 7.87 -2.28
CA ALA A 60 3.15 8.45 -1.83
C ALA A 60 3.53 9.73 -2.58
N GLU A 61 3.25 9.81 -3.88
CA GLU A 61 3.55 10.98 -4.71
C GLU A 61 2.67 12.18 -4.40
N ASN A 62 1.47 11.97 -3.83
CA ASN A 62 0.52 13.03 -3.49
C ASN A 62 0.62 13.50 -2.02
N ILE A 63 1.45 12.85 -1.20
CA ILE A 63 1.70 13.30 0.18
C ILE A 63 2.25 14.72 0.18
N GLY A 64 1.54 15.62 0.84
CA GLY A 64 1.94 17.03 1.00
C GLY A 64 1.57 17.95 -0.17
N ASN A 65 0.97 17.43 -1.24
CA ASN A 65 0.59 18.24 -2.40
C ASN A 65 -0.78 18.92 -2.26
N GLY A 66 -1.58 18.55 -1.25
CA GLY A 66 -2.93 19.09 -1.01
C GLY A 66 -3.94 18.79 -2.13
N LYS A 67 -3.57 17.92 -3.08
CA LYS A 67 -4.43 17.48 -4.19
C LYS A 67 -5.07 16.15 -3.83
N ASP A 68 -6.33 16.00 -4.22
CA ASP A 68 -6.98 14.70 -4.18
C ASP A 68 -6.28 13.74 -5.14
N ILE A 69 -6.11 12.50 -4.68
CA ILE A 69 -5.57 11.44 -5.52
C ILE A 69 -6.70 11.01 -6.45
N ASP A 70 -6.51 11.19 -7.76
CA ASP A 70 -7.40 10.59 -8.75
C ASP A 70 -7.21 9.06 -8.73
N LEU A 71 -8.17 8.39 -8.11
CA LEU A 71 -8.27 6.94 -8.05
C LEU A 71 -9.43 6.43 -8.92
N GLU A 72 -10.06 7.27 -9.74
CA GLU A 72 -11.22 6.88 -10.55
C GLU A 72 -10.84 5.78 -11.55
N SER A 73 -9.76 6.00 -12.31
CA SER A 73 -9.23 5.02 -13.26
C SER A 73 -8.79 3.71 -12.59
N TRP A 74 -8.24 3.80 -11.37
CA TRP A 74 -7.86 2.64 -10.57
C TRP A 74 -9.11 1.87 -10.12
N GLY A 75 -10.12 2.58 -9.62
CA GLY A 75 -11.39 2.03 -9.16
C GLY A 75 -12.16 1.36 -10.29
N GLU A 76 -12.22 1.98 -11.47
CA GLU A 76 -12.82 1.42 -12.68
C GLU A 76 -12.12 0.11 -13.08
N THR A 77 -10.79 0.12 -13.10
CA THR A 77 -9.98 -1.07 -13.43
C THR A 77 -10.23 -2.21 -12.45
N VAL A 78 -10.27 -1.92 -11.15
CA VAL A 78 -10.60 -2.90 -10.10
C VAL A 78 -12.03 -3.42 -10.29
N GLY A 79 -13.00 -2.55 -10.54
CA GLY A 79 -14.40 -2.90 -10.76
C GLY A 79 -14.61 -3.82 -11.97
N LYS A 80 -14.03 -3.47 -13.12
CA LYS A 80 -14.06 -4.29 -14.35
C LYS A 80 -13.44 -5.67 -14.12
N THR A 81 -12.32 -5.71 -13.42
CA THR A 81 -11.62 -6.97 -13.11
C THR A 81 -12.45 -7.84 -12.19
N ARG A 82 -12.99 -7.25 -11.13
CA ARG A 82 -13.86 -7.93 -10.18
C ARG A 82 -15.07 -8.56 -10.91
N ALA A 83 -15.74 -7.79 -11.77
CA ALA A 83 -16.88 -8.27 -12.55
C ALA A 83 -16.50 -9.43 -13.49
N LYS A 84 -15.35 -9.32 -14.18
CA LYS A 84 -14.82 -10.36 -15.06
C LYS A 84 -14.59 -11.71 -14.36
N TYR A 85 -14.23 -11.70 -13.08
CA TYR A 85 -13.95 -12.92 -12.30
C TYR A 85 -15.08 -13.26 -11.32
N GLU A 86 -16.27 -12.70 -11.52
CA GLU A 86 -17.45 -12.92 -10.67
C GLU A 86 -17.15 -12.71 -9.18
N SER A 87 -16.15 -11.88 -8.88
CA SER A 87 -15.66 -11.67 -7.54
C SER A 87 -16.68 -10.79 -6.81
N PRO A 88 -17.16 -11.19 -5.63
CA PRO A 88 -18.06 -10.34 -4.87
C PRO A 88 -17.37 -9.03 -4.43
N ILE A 89 -18.11 -7.92 -4.41
CA ILE A 89 -17.56 -6.61 -4.02
C ILE A 89 -16.95 -6.61 -2.60
N TYR A 90 -17.55 -7.35 -1.68
CA TYR A 90 -17.04 -7.45 -0.31
C TYR A 90 -15.64 -8.04 -0.25
N ARG A 91 -15.24 -8.92 -1.20
CA ARG A 91 -13.87 -9.45 -1.28
C ARG A 91 -12.87 -8.37 -1.64
N SER A 92 -13.19 -7.50 -2.60
CA SER A 92 -12.36 -6.34 -2.91
C SER A 92 -12.22 -5.39 -1.71
N MET A 93 -13.29 -5.20 -0.94
CA MET A 93 -13.27 -4.35 0.27
C MET A 93 -12.44 -4.95 1.40
N GLU A 94 -12.56 -6.26 1.65
CA GLU A 94 -11.73 -7.00 2.61
C GLU A 94 -10.25 -6.87 2.26
N GLN A 95 -9.91 -7.09 0.99
CA GLN A 95 -8.53 -7.02 0.51
C GLN A 95 -7.96 -5.60 0.57
N PHE A 96 -8.78 -4.59 0.28
CA PHE A 96 -8.39 -3.19 0.45
C PHE A 96 -8.18 -2.85 1.93
N LYS A 97 -9.01 -3.37 2.84
CA LYS A 97 -8.84 -3.18 4.29
C LYS A 97 -7.50 -3.75 4.77
N LEU A 98 -7.16 -4.98 4.37
CA LEU A 98 -5.88 -5.60 4.71
C LEU A 98 -4.69 -4.79 4.20
N PHE A 99 -4.75 -4.34 2.94
CA PHE A 99 -3.71 -3.48 2.39
C PHE A 99 -3.59 -2.15 3.15
N ARG A 100 -4.71 -1.52 3.51
CA ARG A 100 -4.72 -0.27 4.29
C ARG A 100 -4.06 -0.44 5.65
N GLU A 101 -4.29 -1.56 6.33
CA GLU A 101 -3.65 -1.89 7.60
C GLU A 101 -2.12 -1.98 7.44
N ILE A 102 -1.65 -2.72 6.42
CA ILE A 102 -0.21 -2.81 6.10
C ILE A 102 0.37 -1.43 5.79
N PHE A 103 -0.30 -0.63 4.95
CA PHE A 103 0.17 0.72 4.63
C PHE A 103 0.31 1.58 5.89
N TRP A 104 -0.65 1.49 6.82
CA TRP A 104 -0.62 2.22 8.08
C TRP A 104 0.50 1.74 9.02
N GLU A 105 0.81 0.45 9.03
CA GLU A 105 1.98 -0.08 9.76
C GLU A 105 3.28 0.54 9.26
N TYR A 106 3.48 0.63 7.95
CA TYR A 106 4.68 1.26 7.38
C TYR A 106 4.74 2.77 7.65
N PHE A 107 3.60 3.45 7.56
CA PHE A 107 3.50 4.85 7.97
C PHE A 107 3.91 5.01 9.44
N SER A 108 3.40 4.16 10.34
CA SER A 108 3.69 4.22 11.78
C SER A 108 5.17 3.93 12.07
N LYS A 109 5.75 2.91 11.42
CA LYS A 109 7.20 2.60 11.50
C LYS A 109 8.06 3.80 11.11
N PHE A 110 7.67 4.53 10.07
CA PHE A 110 8.38 5.75 9.68
C PHE A 110 8.29 6.83 10.76
N ILE A 111 7.12 7.06 11.34
CA ILE A 111 6.94 8.06 12.40
C ILE A 111 7.79 7.70 13.63
N GLU A 112 7.84 6.43 14.01
CA GLU A 112 8.69 5.94 15.11
C GLU A 112 10.17 6.12 14.83
N TYR A 113 10.63 5.71 13.64
CA TYR A 113 12.01 5.90 13.18
C TYR A 113 12.41 7.39 13.18
N TRP A 114 11.55 8.25 12.64
CA TRP A 114 11.78 9.68 12.56
C TRP A 114 11.85 10.32 13.96
N ARG A 115 10.95 9.93 14.88
CA ARG A 115 10.95 10.38 16.28
C ARG A 115 12.24 9.97 17.00
N PHE A 116 12.70 8.73 16.81
CA PHE A 116 13.90 8.22 17.44
C PHE A 116 15.14 8.98 16.97
N ASN A 117 15.40 9.06 15.66
CA ASN A 117 16.63 9.68 15.13
C ASN A 117 16.77 11.17 15.47
N ARG A 118 15.67 11.92 15.53
CA ARG A 118 15.67 13.32 15.97
C ARG A 118 16.04 13.48 17.45
N ARG A 119 15.70 12.50 18.29
CA ARG A 119 16.06 12.51 19.71
C ARG A 119 17.57 12.26 19.90
N TYR A 120 18.18 11.40 19.09
CA TYR A 120 19.62 11.12 19.17
C TYR A 120 20.48 12.23 18.55
N ASN A 121 20.09 12.76 17.39
CA ASN A 121 20.83 13.87 16.76
C ASN A 121 20.72 15.20 17.54
N GLY A 122 19.74 15.34 18.43
CA GLY A 122 19.65 16.46 19.37
C GLY A 122 20.56 16.33 20.60
N CYS A 123 21.10 15.13 20.87
CA CYS A 123 21.99 14.86 22.02
C CYS A 123 23.49 14.85 21.65
N THR A 124 23.84 14.83 20.36
CA THR A 124 25.25 14.82 19.89
C THR A 124 25.76 16.20 19.44
N GLY A 125 25.02 17.28 19.74
CA GLY A 125 25.37 18.66 19.38
C GLY A 125 26.23 19.41 20.39
N ILE A 126 27.11 18.73 21.13
CA ILE A 126 28.17 19.34 21.95
C ILE A 126 29.38 18.41 21.92
N ILE A 127 30.31 18.63 20.99
CA ILE A 127 31.77 18.70 21.22
C ILE A 127 32.34 19.67 20.17
#